data_AF-A0A646HML7-F1
#
_entry.id   AF-A0A646HML7-F1
#
_cell.length_a   1.000
_cell.length_b   1.000
_cell.length_c   1.000
_cell.angle_alpha   90.00
_cell.angle_beta   90.00
_cell.angle_gamma   90.00
#
_symmetry.space_group_name_H-M   'P 1'
#
loop_
_entity.id
_entity.type
_entity.pdbx_description
1 polymer ?
#
loop_
_entity_poly.entity_id
_entity_poly.type
_entity_poly.pdbx_seq_one_letter_code
_entity_poly.pdbx_strand_id
1 'polypeptide(L)'
;MEEIRKYPVGMQTFSDIREGNYVYVDKTRYIVDFLRNGSKYVFLSRPRRFGKSLFVSTLQAYYEGRKELFDGLALGEYEKEWVKRPVLHFDMSTAKNQTPEGLEEMLGYMLSEYEQVYGRDELAVQPSQRLQSLVKRAYKKTGQKVVVLIDEYDAPLLDVVHEKESLMPLRLVMRKFYSPLKYLDPWLEFTFITGITKFSQLSIFSEINNLDNISMFDQYSAICGISKTELLTAMKPDVELLAKSLGKTFDETVAELSSYYDGYHFSKKSEDVFNPFSLVKALRSKEIAAYWFSSGTPAYIINTLRKHHVGVMDIEQKSVGVDDFDVSPEQMTSALPLLYQSGYLTIKKYNPILQSYQLDYPNKEVRVGMVHF
;
A
#
# COMPACT_ATOMS: atom_id res chain seq x y z
N MET A 1 -32.00 -16.30 -12.61
CA MET A 1 -31.77 -14.87 -12.30
C MET A 1 -30.29 -14.62 -12.54
N GLU A 2 -29.91 -13.66 -13.40
CA GLU A 2 -28.50 -13.25 -13.50
C GLU A 2 -28.03 -12.81 -12.11
N GLU A 3 -26.97 -13.42 -11.61
CA GLU A 3 -26.41 -13.12 -10.30
C GLU A 3 -25.89 -11.67 -10.31
N ILE A 4 -26.45 -10.81 -9.46
CA ILE A 4 -26.05 -9.40 -9.38
C ILE A 4 -24.65 -9.36 -8.77
N ARG A 5 -23.64 -9.10 -9.61
CA ARG A 5 -22.25 -8.94 -9.16
C ARG A 5 -22.08 -7.65 -8.36
N LYS A 6 -21.45 -7.76 -7.19
CA LYS A 6 -21.17 -6.63 -6.30
C LYS A 6 -19.71 -6.24 -6.40
N TYR A 7 -19.46 -4.96 -6.65
CA TYR A 7 -18.11 -4.43 -6.82
C TYR A 7 -17.65 -3.64 -5.58
N PRO A 8 -16.49 -3.97 -4.98
CA PRO A 8 -16.05 -3.41 -3.69
C PRO A 8 -15.40 -2.02 -3.85
N VAL A 9 -16.11 -1.06 -4.43
CA VAL A 9 -15.57 0.29 -4.66
C VAL A 9 -15.33 0.99 -3.32
N GLY A 10 -14.06 1.20 -2.99
CA GLY A 10 -13.64 1.88 -1.76
C GLY A 10 -13.71 1.02 -0.49
N MET A 11 -14.04 -0.27 -0.61
CA MET A 11 -14.01 -1.18 0.53
C MET A 11 -12.56 -1.62 0.79
N GLN A 12 -12.17 -1.62 2.06
CA GLN A 12 -10.82 -1.97 2.50
C GLN A 12 -10.81 -3.15 3.48
N THR A 13 -11.97 -3.53 4.00
CA THR A 13 -12.12 -4.67 4.91
C THR A 13 -12.25 -5.96 4.12
N PHE A 14 -11.33 -6.90 4.32
CA PHE A 14 -11.34 -8.18 3.63
C PHE A 14 -12.57 -9.03 3.99
N SER A 15 -12.97 -9.08 5.27
CA SER A 15 -14.16 -9.83 5.70
C SER A 15 -15.43 -9.34 5.02
N ASP A 16 -15.65 -8.02 4.96
CA ASP A 16 -16.85 -7.44 4.33
C ASP A 16 -16.96 -7.82 2.85
N ILE A 17 -15.83 -7.91 2.14
CA ILE A 17 -15.79 -8.33 0.73
C ILE A 17 -16.16 -9.81 0.60
N ARG A 18 -15.58 -10.67 1.44
CA ARG A 18 -15.79 -12.12 1.39
C ARG A 18 -17.20 -12.51 1.83
N GLU A 19 -17.64 -12.02 2.98
CA GLU A 19 -18.98 -12.28 3.54
C GLU A 19 -20.09 -11.64 2.70
N GLY A 20 -19.82 -10.46 2.13
CA GLY A 20 -20.76 -9.76 1.26
C GLY A 20 -20.90 -10.34 -0.15
N ASN A 21 -20.08 -11.34 -0.51
CA ASN A 21 -19.93 -11.91 -1.84
C ASN A 21 -19.64 -10.84 -2.91
N TYR A 22 -18.68 -9.95 -2.61
CA TYR A 22 -18.16 -8.99 -3.57
C TYR A 22 -17.10 -9.63 -4.47
N VAL A 23 -16.95 -9.11 -5.68
CA VAL A 23 -15.87 -9.51 -6.59
C VAL A 23 -14.53 -9.27 -5.91
N TYR A 24 -13.73 -10.33 -5.78
CA TYR A 24 -12.41 -10.31 -5.17
C TYR A 24 -11.43 -11.05 -6.08
N VAL A 25 -10.31 -10.39 -6.40
CA VAL A 25 -9.19 -11.02 -7.11
C VAL A 25 -8.20 -11.52 -6.08
N ASP A 26 -7.90 -12.81 -6.12
CA ASP A 26 -7.10 -13.47 -5.09
C ASP A 26 -5.63 -13.01 -5.09
N LYS A 27 -5.23 -12.35 -4.01
CA LYS A 27 -3.84 -11.94 -3.73
C LYS A 27 -3.18 -12.78 -2.66
N THR A 28 -3.86 -13.79 -2.14
CA THR A 28 -3.38 -14.56 -0.98
C THR A 28 -2.19 -15.46 -1.31
N ARG A 29 -1.92 -15.74 -2.59
CA ARG A 29 -0.68 -16.39 -3.04
C ARG A 29 0.59 -15.67 -2.56
N TYR A 30 0.56 -14.34 -2.46
CA TYR A 30 1.72 -13.58 -1.99
C TYR A 30 1.98 -13.78 -0.49
N ILE A 31 0.93 -14.08 0.29
CA ILE A 31 1.08 -14.46 1.69
C ILE A 31 1.73 -15.85 1.78
N VAL A 32 1.35 -16.79 0.90
CA VAL A 32 2.02 -18.10 0.78
C VAL A 32 3.51 -17.93 0.47
N ASP A 33 3.85 -17.02 -0.44
CA ASP A 33 5.25 -16.71 -0.77
C ASP A 33 6.02 -16.17 0.45
N PHE A 34 5.42 -15.26 1.23
CA PHE A 34 6.03 -14.77 2.48
C PHE A 34 6.30 -15.89 3.47
N LEU A 35 5.35 -16.81 3.65
CA LEU A 35 5.50 -17.94 4.57
C LEU A 35 6.61 -18.89 4.11
N ARG A 36 6.67 -19.20 2.81
CA ARG A 36 7.70 -20.08 2.23
C ARG A 36 9.10 -19.50 2.31
N ASN A 37 9.22 -18.18 2.13
CA ASN A 37 10.50 -17.48 2.18
C ASN A 37 10.94 -17.14 3.61
N GLY A 38 10.11 -17.41 4.62
CA GLY A 38 10.39 -17.02 6.01
C GLY A 38 10.46 -15.50 6.19
N SER A 39 9.72 -14.74 5.36
CA SER A 39 9.69 -13.28 5.42
C SER A 39 9.11 -12.82 6.75
N LYS A 40 9.87 -12.01 7.51
CA LYS A 40 9.47 -11.54 8.84
C LYS A 40 9.18 -10.04 8.89
N TYR A 41 9.99 -9.21 8.26
CA TYR A 41 9.81 -7.77 8.21
C TYR A 41 9.66 -7.35 6.75
N VAL A 42 8.45 -7.01 6.34
CA VAL A 42 8.12 -6.70 4.94
C VAL A 42 7.65 -5.26 4.83
N PHE A 43 8.22 -4.55 3.87
CA PHE A 43 7.79 -3.21 3.49
C PHE A 43 7.26 -3.20 2.05
N LEU A 44 6.08 -2.63 1.86
CA LEU A 44 5.47 -2.44 0.55
C LEU A 44 4.99 -0.99 0.38
N SER A 45 5.55 -0.26 -0.58
CA SER A 45 4.98 1.00 -1.06
C SER A 45 4.23 0.80 -2.37
N ARG A 46 3.03 1.37 -2.44
CA ARG A 46 2.21 1.45 -3.65
C ARG A 46 1.45 2.76 -3.68
N PRO A 47 1.05 3.25 -4.86
CA PRO A 47 0.26 4.48 -4.96
C PRO A 47 -1.05 4.42 -4.17
N ARG A 48 -1.64 5.59 -3.94
CA ARG A 48 -2.95 5.71 -3.27
C ARG A 48 -4.01 4.91 -4.04
N ARG A 49 -4.87 4.19 -3.32
CA ARG A 49 -5.98 3.38 -3.86
C ARG A 49 -5.59 2.14 -4.67
N PHE A 50 -4.36 1.63 -4.51
CA PHE A 50 -3.94 0.36 -5.12
C PHE A 50 -4.33 -0.90 -4.33
N GLY A 51 -5.05 -0.77 -3.22
CA GLY A 51 -5.50 -1.92 -2.42
C GLY A 51 -4.56 -2.34 -1.29
N LYS A 52 -3.63 -1.46 -0.87
CA LYS A 52 -2.73 -1.71 0.28
C LYS A 52 -3.50 -2.08 1.55
N SER A 53 -4.45 -1.25 1.97
CA SER A 53 -5.28 -1.49 3.16
C SER A 53 -6.10 -2.76 3.07
N LEU A 54 -6.58 -3.12 1.86
CA LEU A 54 -7.25 -4.40 1.65
C LEU A 54 -6.29 -5.58 1.86
N PHE A 55 -5.06 -5.47 1.37
CA PHE A 55 -4.04 -6.49 1.60
C PHE A 55 -3.64 -6.59 3.08
N VAL A 56 -3.53 -5.45 3.80
CA VAL A 56 -3.33 -5.41 5.26
C VAL A 56 -4.48 -6.11 5.98
N SER A 57 -5.72 -5.81 5.63
CA SER A 57 -6.90 -6.47 6.20
C SER A 57 -6.93 -7.98 5.90
N THR A 58 -6.42 -8.39 4.74
CA THR A 58 -6.27 -9.81 4.38
C THR A 58 -5.22 -10.49 5.27
N LEU A 59 -4.07 -9.86 5.49
CA LEU A 59 -3.05 -10.34 6.43
C LEU A 59 -3.58 -10.44 7.86
N GLN A 60 -4.32 -9.42 8.32
CA GLN A 60 -4.97 -9.42 9.63
C GLN A 60 -5.90 -10.63 9.78
N ALA A 61 -6.80 -10.84 8.82
CA ALA A 61 -7.74 -11.97 8.84
C ALA A 61 -7.03 -13.33 8.90
N TYR A 62 -5.93 -13.49 8.17
CA TYR A 62 -5.13 -14.70 8.18
C TYR A 62 -4.53 -14.97 9.56
N TYR A 63 -3.81 -13.99 10.11
CA TYR A 63 -3.13 -14.15 11.41
C TYR A 63 -4.10 -14.22 12.60
N GLU A 64 -5.29 -13.66 12.48
CA GLU A 64 -6.38 -13.84 13.46
C GLU A 64 -7.04 -15.24 13.39
N GLY A 65 -6.69 -16.05 12.39
CA GLY A 65 -7.18 -17.42 12.23
C GLY A 65 -8.59 -17.52 11.62
N ARG A 66 -9.05 -16.51 10.87
CA ARG A 66 -10.39 -16.48 10.25
C ARG A 66 -10.46 -17.32 8.97
N LYS A 67 -10.34 -18.65 9.13
CA LYS A 67 -10.20 -19.64 8.05
C LYS A 67 -11.25 -19.53 6.96
N GLU A 68 -12.51 -19.40 7.35
CA GLU A 68 -13.69 -19.36 6.48
C GLU A 68 -13.61 -18.27 5.40
N LEU A 69 -12.90 -17.17 5.66
CA LEU A 69 -12.74 -16.08 4.69
C LEU A 69 -11.85 -16.47 3.50
N PHE A 70 -11.05 -17.53 3.64
CA PHE A 70 -10.06 -17.97 2.66
C PHE A 70 -10.49 -19.18 1.83
N ASP A 71 -11.73 -19.63 1.97
CA ASP A 71 -12.27 -20.72 1.16
C ASP A 71 -12.20 -20.38 -0.34
N GLY A 72 -11.58 -21.27 -1.12
CA GLY A 72 -11.35 -21.09 -2.55
C GLY A 72 -10.25 -20.09 -2.92
N LEU A 73 -9.42 -19.65 -1.96
CA LEU A 73 -8.25 -18.82 -2.20
C LEU A 73 -6.95 -19.63 -2.03
N ALA A 74 -5.87 -19.20 -2.69
CA ALA A 74 -4.58 -19.88 -2.71
C ALA A 74 -4.01 -20.15 -1.29
N LEU A 75 -4.16 -19.20 -0.37
CA LEU A 75 -3.76 -19.39 1.03
C LEU A 75 -4.65 -20.38 1.77
N GLY A 76 -5.95 -20.42 1.46
CA GLY A 76 -6.90 -21.41 2.00
C GLY A 76 -6.52 -22.85 1.63
N GLU A 77 -6.01 -23.03 0.42
CA GLU A 77 -5.51 -24.32 -0.07
C GLU A 77 -4.15 -24.69 0.54
N TYR A 78 -3.32 -23.71 0.87
CA TYR A 78 -1.98 -23.91 1.43
C TYR A 78 -2.00 -24.16 2.95
N GLU A 79 -2.67 -23.29 3.73
CA GLU A 79 -2.65 -23.32 5.19
C GLU A 79 -3.54 -24.43 5.77
N LYS A 80 -3.01 -25.20 6.71
CA LYS A 80 -3.69 -26.36 7.33
C LYS A 80 -3.96 -26.20 8.82
N GLU A 81 -3.09 -25.50 9.54
CA GLU A 81 -3.13 -25.43 11.00
C GLU A 81 -3.90 -24.21 11.53
N TRP A 82 -3.96 -23.11 10.77
CA TRP A 82 -4.74 -21.90 11.10
C TRP A 82 -4.54 -21.41 12.54
N VAL A 83 -3.27 -21.26 12.93
CA VAL A 83 -2.90 -20.81 14.28
C VAL A 83 -3.25 -19.33 14.47
N LYS A 84 -4.16 -19.07 15.41
CA LYS A 84 -4.55 -17.71 15.82
C LYS A 84 -3.41 -17.02 16.58
N ARG A 85 -3.00 -15.84 16.11
CA ARG A 85 -1.97 -14.99 16.71
C ARG A 85 -2.53 -13.63 17.11
N PRO A 86 -1.98 -12.97 18.14
CA PRO A 86 -2.32 -11.58 18.43
C PRO A 86 -1.83 -10.68 17.30
N VAL A 87 -2.73 -9.84 16.78
CA VAL A 87 -2.45 -8.86 15.72
C VAL A 87 -2.60 -7.45 16.30
N LEU A 88 -1.59 -6.61 16.09
CA LEU A 88 -1.60 -5.18 16.39
C LEU A 88 -1.58 -4.42 15.05
N HIS A 89 -2.73 -3.93 14.64
CA HIS A 89 -2.91 -3.14 13.42
C HIS A 89 -2.99 -1.64 13.76
N PHE A 90 -2.05 -0.86 13.24
CA PHE A 90 -1.99 0.59 13.38
C PHE A 90 -2.26 1.26 12.04
N ASP A 91 -3.39 1.95 11.92
CA ASP A 91 -3.73 2.77 10.75
C ASP A 91 -3.40 4.24 11.05
N MET A 92 -2.40 4.78 10.35
CA MET A 92 -1.93 6.15 10.53
C MET A 92 -2.69 7.17 9.66
N SER A 93 -3.72 6.77 8.93
CA SER A 93 -4.47 7.63 8.00
C SER A 93 -5.11 8.86 8.66
N THR A 94 -5.39 8.77 9.96
CA THR A 94 -5.97 9.82 10.80
C THR A 94 -4.92 10.73 11.44
N ALA A 95 -3.63 10.39 11.37
CA ALA A 95 -2.53 11.12 11.98
C ALA A 95 -1.92 12.22 11.07
N LYS A 96 -2.75 12.82 10.23
CA LYS A 96 -2.34 13.89 9.29
C LYS A 96 -2.35 15.26 9.99
N ASN A 97 -1.46 16.16 9.55
CA ASN A 97 -1.37 17.54 10.04
C ASN A 97 -1.21 17.66 11.55
N GLN A 98 -0.41 16.76 12.14
CA GLN A 98 -0.16 16.73 13.58
C GLN A 98 1.04 17.59 13.98
N THR A 99 1.03 18.07 15.22
CA THR A 99 2.27 18.49 15.90
C THR A 99 3.00 17.25 16.44
N PRO A 100 4.29 17.33 16.80
CA PRO A 100 4.99 16.22 17.45
C PRO A 100 4.27 15.70 18.69
N GLU A 101 3.76 16.60 19.53
CA GLU A 101 3.03 16.25 20.75
C GLU A 101 1.68 15.57 20.42
N GLY A 102 0.93 16.13 19.45
CA GLY A 102 -0.33 15.53 19.00
C GLY A 102 -0.14 14.15 18.40
N LEU A 103 0.97 13.94 17.67
CA LEU A 103 1.33 12.62 17.14
C LEU A 103 1.67 11.63 18.27
N GLU A 104 2.40 12.05 19.31
CA GLU A 104 2.67 11.19 20.47
C GLU A 104 1.38 10.80 21.22
N GLU A 105 0.47 11.75 21.42
CA GLU A 105 -0.85 11.50 22.03
C GLU A 105 -1.67 10.51 21.21
N MET A 106 -1.69 10.67 19.89
CA MET A 106 -2.41 9.82 18.97
C MET A 106 -1.87 8.38 18.94
N LEU A 107 -0.55 8.22 18.90
CA LEU A 107 0.09 6.91 19.03
C LEU A 107 -0.28 6.27 20.38
N GLY A 108 -0.30 7.07 21.45
CA GLY A 108 -0.75 6.66 22.76
C GLY A 108 -2.22 6.23 22.79
N TYR A 109 -3.10 6.90 22.05
CA TYR A 109 -4.51 6.53 21.91
C TYR A 109 -4.66 5.17 21.21
N MET A 110 -4.00 4.98 20.06
CA MET A 110 -4.03 3.70 19.32
C MET A 110 -3.56 2.52 20.17
N LEU A 111 -2.51 2.71 20.96
CA LEU A 111 -2.02 1.67 21.88
C LEU A 111 -3.03 1.33 22.98
N SER A 112 -3.82 2.32 23.43
CA SER A 112 -4.76 2.14 24.53
C SER A 112 -5.86 1.13 24.19
N GLU A 113 -6.25 1.01 22.92
CA GLU A 113 -7.22 0.01 22.46
C GLU A 113 -6.72 -1.43 22.70
N TYR A 114 -5.45 -1.68 22.41
CA TYR A 114 -4.83 -2.98 22.65
C TYR A 114 -4.46 -3.22 24.11
N GLU A 115 -4.13 -2.16 24.85
CA GLU A 115 -3.89 -2.23 26.30
C GLU A 115 -5.13 -2.66 27.07
N GLN A 116 -6.34 -2.34 26.60
CA GLN A 116 -7.59 -2.86 27.18
C GLN A 116 -7.67 -4.39 27.05
N VAL A 117 -7.12 -4.96 25.98
CA VAL A 117 -7.15 -6.40 25.70
C VAL A 117 -6.02 -7.16 26.40
N TYR A 118 -4.78 -6.66 26.31
CA TYR A 118 -3.58 -7.37 26.79
C TYR A 118 -3.05 -6.84 28.13
N GLY A 119 -3.58 -5.72 28.62
CA GLY A 119 -3.19 -5.05 29.85
C GLY A 119 -2.18 -3.93 29.62
N ARG A 120 -2.25 -2.89 30.47
CA ARG A 120 -1.35 -1.73 30.48
C ARG A 120 -0.20 -1.90 31.48
N ASP A 121 0.91 -1.26 31.19
CA ASP A 121 2.03 -1.09 32.10
C ASP A 121 2.12 0.37 32.53
N GLU A 122 1.76 0.66 33.78
CA GLU A 122 1.70 2.03 34.28
C GLU A 122 3.08 2.71 34.35
N LEU A 123 4.17 1.93 34.31
CA LEU A 123 5.53 2.47 34.24
C LEU A 123 5.93 2.86 32.80
N ALA A 124 5.24 2.35 31.79
CA ALA A 124 5.48 2.69 30.40
C ALA A 124 4.71 3.96 30.04
N VAL A 125 5.40 5.10 30.08
CA VAL A 125 4.79 6.41 29.80
C VAL A 125 4.84 6.72 28.30
N GLN A 126 6.00 6.54 27.68
CA GLN A 126 6.19 6.89 26.26
C GLN A 126 5.56 5.85 25.33
N PRO A 127 5.00 6.25 24.17
CA PRO A 127 4.42 5.31 23.20
C PRO A 127 5.35 4.15 22.81
N SER A 128 6.65 4.39 22.68
CA SER A 128 7.64 3.35 22.39
C SER A 128 7.74 2.29 23.49
N GLN A 129 7.77 2.71 24.76
CA GLN A 129 7.79 1.81 25.92
C GLN A 129 6.48 1.03 26.03
N ARG A 130 5.36 1.70 25.73
CA ARG A 130 4.02 1.09 25.74
C ARG A 130 3.89 0.02 24.67
N LEU A 131 4.33 0.29 23.43
CA LEU A 131 4.41 -0.71 22.36
C LEU A 131 5.25 -1.92 22.79
N GLN A 132 6.41 -1.68 23.40
CA GLN A 132 7.28 -2.75 23.89
C GLN A 132 6.61 -3.63 24.95
N SER A 133 5.96 -3.00 25.94
CA SER A 133 5.26 -3.73 27.00
C SER A 133 4.05 -4.49 26.44
N LEU A 134 3.31 -3.86 25.53
CA LEU A 134 2.13 -4.43 24.90
C LEU A 134 2.44 -5.72 24.12
N VAL A 135 3.48 -5.72 23.28
CA VAL A 135 3.88 -6.92 22.51
C VAL A 135 4.28 -8.07 23.44
N LYS A 136 5.06 -7.79 24.49
CA LYS A 136 5.46 -8.81 25.47
C LYS A 136 4.26 -9.36 26.26
N ARG A 137 3.31 -8.49 26.62
CA ARG A 137 2.08 -8.87 27.33
C ARG A 137 1.16 -9.71 26.45
N ALA A 138 0.99 -9.31 25.18
CA ALA A 138 0.24 -10.09 24.21
C ALA A 138 0.83 -11.50 24.07
N TYR A 139 2.15 -11.62 23.89
CA TYR A 139 2.84 -12.91 23.86
C TYR A 139 2.64 -13.71 25.16
N LYS A 140 2.83 -13.10 26.33
CA LYS A 140 2.67 -13.77 27.63
C LYS A 140 1.25 -14.28 27.84
N LYS A 141 0.24 -13.55 27.36
CA LYS A 141 -1.18 -13.88 27.53
C LYS A 141 -1.64 -14.97 26.56
N THR A 142 -1.17 -14.96 25.32
CA THR A 142 -1.63 -15.89 24.27
C THR A 142 -0.71 -17.10 24.08
N GLY A 143 0.55 -17.01 24.51
CA GLY A 143 1.60 -17.97 24.18
C GLY A 143 2.07 -17.89 22.72
N GLN A 144 1.57 -16.94 21.95
CA GLN A 144 1.79 -16.82 20.51
C GLN A 144 2.56 -15.53 20.19
N LYS A 145 3.48 -15.62 19.23
CA LYS A 145 4.20 -14.46 18.70
C LYS A 145 3.24 -13.46 18.05
N VAL A 146 3.58 -12.19 18.15
CA VAL A 146 2.72 -11.06 17.78
C VAL A 146 2.98 -10.64 16.34
N VAL A 147 1.90 -10.30 15.64
CA VAL A 147 1.95 -9.71 14.31
C VAL A 147 1.69 -8.22 14.42
N VAL A 148 2.53 -7.41 13.77
CA VAL A 148 2.39 -5.94 13.74
C VAL A 148 2.14 -5.51 12.31
N LEU A 149 1.00 -4.88 12.07
CA LEU A 149 0.62 -4.33 10.76
C LEU A 149 0.54 -2.81 10.87
N ILE A 150 1.22 -2.10 9.99
CA ILE A 150 1.27 -0.64 9.97
C ILE A 150 0.80 -0.17 8.58
N ASP A 151 -0.39 0.43 8.53
CA ASP A 151 -0.96 1.02 7.32
C ASP A 151 -0.81 2.55 7.32
N GLU A 152 -0.71 3.11 6.11
CA GLU A 152 -0.42 4.52 5.83
C GLU A 152 0.72 5.10 6.69
N TYR A 153 1.81 4.35 6.93
CA TYR A 153 2.87 4.72 7.87
C TYR A 153 3.47 6.13 7.64
N ASP A 154 3.41 6.63 6.42
CA ASP A 154 3.93 7.91 5.99
C ASP A 154 2.91 9.06 6.09
N ALA A 155 1.63 8.79 6.37
CA ALA A 155 0.57 9.79 6.49
C ALA A 155 0.91 10.99 7.39
N PRO A 156 1.56 10.84 8.56
CA PRO A 156 1.95 11.98 9.39
C PRO A 156 2.99 12.90 8.74
N LEU A 157 3.74 12.39 7.76
CA LEU A 157 4.88 13.08 7.16
C LEU A 157 4.58 13.59 5.74
N LEU A 158 3.58 13.01 5.06
CA LEU A 158 3.29 13.31 3.65
C LEU A 158 3.02 14.80 3.42
N ASP A 159 2.16 15.41 4.23
CA ASP A 159 1.77 16.81 4.03
C ASP A 159 2.94 17.78 4.28
N VAL A 160 3.88 17.44 5.17
CA VAL A 160 5.05 18.27 5.50
C VAL A 160 6.33 17.83 4.78
N VAL A 161 6.27 16.88 3.85
CA VAL A 161 7.47 16.31 3.17
C VAL A 161 8.31 17.38 2.46
N HIS A 162 7.69 18.50 2.10
CA HIS A 162 8.31 19.63 1.44
C HIS A 162 8.90 20.67 2.42
N GLU A 163 8.56 20.59 3.71
CA GLU A 163 8.95 21.53 4.77
C GLU A 163 9.95 20.88 5.74
N LYS A 164 11.24 21.23 5.60
CA LYS A 164 12.31 20.58 6.38
C LYS A 164 12.17 20.77 7.89
N GLU A 165 11.73 21.95 8.33
CA GLU A 165 11.62 22.31 9.74
C GLU A 165 10.50 21.54 10.45
N SER A 166 9.34 21.39 9.78
CA SER A 166 8.17 20.64 10.27
C SER A 166 8.38 19.12 10.20
N LEU A 167 9.09 18.63 9.17
CA LEU A 167 9.31 17.20 8.94
C LEU A 167 10.18 16.54 10.01
N MET A 168 11.27 17.19 10.43
CA MET A 168 12.28 16.60 11.32
C MET A 168 11.72 16.20 12.70
N PRO A 169 10.95 17.05 13.41
CA PRO A 169 10.34 16.69 14.69
C PRO A 169 9.36 15.51 14.58
N LEU A 170 8.47 15.50 13.59
CA LEU A 170 7.50 14.42 13.40
C LEU A 170 8.19 13.09 13.05
N ARG A 171 9.21 13.14 12.21
CA ARG A 171 10.05 11.98 11.88
C ARG A 171 10.73 11.43 13.13
N LEU A 172 11.19 12.27 14.05
CA LEU A 172 11.80 11.82 15.31
C LEU A 172 10.80 11.07 16.19
N VAL A 173 9.56 11.54 16.27
CA VAL A 173 8.47 10.84 17.00
C VAL A 173 8.23 9.46 16.38
N MET A 174 8.09 9.39 15.05
CA MET A 174 7.89 8.12 14.34
C MET A 174 9.05 7.16 14.55
N ARG A 175 10.30 7.63 14.43
CA ARG A 175 11.49 6.80 14.67
C ARG A 175 11.52 6.26 16.10
N LYS A 176 11.24 7.11 17.10
CA LYS A 176 11.16 6.69 18.51
C LYS A 176 10.08 5.63 18.72
N PHE A 177 8.92 5.78 18.10
CA PHE A 177 7.81 4.84 18.24
C PHE A 177 8.16 3.44 17.70
N TYR A 178 8.81 3.36 16.54
CA TYR A 178 9.11 2.08 15.89
C TYR A 178 10.45 1.45 16.30
N SER A 179 11.37 2.18 16.92
CA SER A 179 12.67 1.64 17.37
C SER A 179 12.58 0.36 18.23
N PRO A 180 11.55 0.15 19.09
CA PRO A 180 11.45 -1.08 19.87
C PRO A 180 11.24 -2.34 19.03
N LEU A 181 10.74 -2.23 17.79
CA LEU A 181 10.48 -3.39 16.93
C LEU A 181 11.71 -4.28 16.74
N LYS A 182 12.91 -3.68 16.67
CA LYS A 182 14.18 -4.43 16.61
C LYS A 182 14.41 -5.29 17.86
N TYR A 183 14.19 -4.70 19.03
CA TYR A 183 14.35 -5.40 20.31
C TYR A 183 13.26 -6.46 20.51
N LEU A 184 12.06 -6.21 19.95
CA LEU A 184 10.91 -7.10 20.04
C LEU A 184 11.01 -8.34 19.15
N ASP A 185 12.06 -8.48 18.33
CA ASP A 185 12.23 -9.58 17.38
C ASP A 185 11.88 -10.98 17.94
N PRO A 186 12.31 -11.38 19.16
CA PRO A 186 11.98 -12.70 19.72
C PRO A 186 10.47 -12.94 19.92
N TRP A 187 9.69 -11.86 20.08
CA TRP A 187 8.25 -11.89 20.34
C TRP A 187 7.40 -11.61 19.10
N LEU A 188 8.03 -11.21 17.99
CA LEU A 188 7.35 -10.91 16.73
C LEU A 188 7.34 -12.14 15.81
N GLU A 189 6.17 -12.40 15.22
CA GLU A 189 6.00 -13.38 14.14
C GLU A 189 6.24 -12.72 12.79
N PHE A 190 5.57 -11.59 12.57
CA PHE A 190 5.54 -10.91 11.28
C PHE A 190 5.29 -9.41 11.49
N THR A 191 5.96 -8.58 10.73
CA THR A 191 5.75 -7.13 10.68
C THR A 191 5.57 -6.71 9.23
N PHE A 192 4.44 -6.09 8.92
CA PHE A 192 4.14 -5.55 7.60
C PHE A 192 3.93 -4.05 7.68
N ILE A 193 4.64 -3.30 6.85
CA ILE A 193 4.58 -1.84 6.82
C ILE A 193 4.23 -1.41 5.40
N THR A 194 3.22 -0.56 5.26
CA THR A 194 2.80 -0.08 3.96
C THR A 194 2.43 1.39 3.96
N GLY A 195 2.64 2.03 2.81
CA GLY A 195 2.42 3.46 2.61
C GLY A 195 2.58 3.84 1.14
N ILE A 196 2.66 5.15 0.87
CA ILE A 196 2.82 5.65 -0.50
C ILE A 196 4.30 5.73 -0.87
N THR A 197 5.12 6.23 0.05
CA THR A 197 6.50 6.61 -0.21
C THR A 197 7.50 5.65 0.43
N LYS A 198 8.69 5.50 -0.15
CA LYS A 198 9.86 4.78 0.39
C LYS A 198 10.75 5.70 1.24
N PHE A 199 10.67 7.02 1.05
CA PHE A 199 11.58 7.95 1.71
C PHE A 199 11.41 7.99 3.23
N SER A 200 10.18 7.92 3.71
CA SER A 200 9.90 7.81 5.13
C SER A 200 10.53 6.52 5.70
N GLN A 201 10.64 5.44 4.91
CA GLN A 201 11.21 4.17 5.34
C GLN A 201 12.70 4.27 5.69
N LEU A 202 13.53 4.77 4.78
CA LEU A 202 14.99 4.90 4.97
C LEU A 202 15.35 5.77 6.18
N SER A 203 14.42 6.63 6.57
CA SER A 203 14.63 7.72 7.48
C SER A 203 14.12 7.40 8.90
N ILE A 204 13.08 6.56 9.00
CA ILE A 204 12.39 6.13 10.24
C ILE A 204 12.86 4.73 10.66
N PHE A 205 13.02 3.82 9.71
CA PHE A 205 13.34 2.41 9.99
C PHE A 205 14.81 2.06 9.79
N SER A 206 15.70 3.06 9.71
CA SER A 206 17.15 2.83 9.59
C SER A 206 17.72 2.00 10.74
N GLU A 207 17.04 1.94 11.88
CA GLU A 207 17.42 1.10 13.02
C GLU A 207 17.00 -0.38 12.85
N ILE A 208 16.04 -0.66 11.96
CA ILE A 208 15.53 -2.00 11.63
C ILE A 208 16.33 -2.56 10.45
N ASN A 209 17.44 -3.23 10.76
CA ASN A 209 18.42 -3.69 9.76
C ASN A 209 17.88 -4.74 8.75
N ASN A 210 16.69 -5.32 8.97
CA ASN A 210 16.18 -6.48 8.24
C ASN A 210 14.85 -6.22 7.51
N LEU A 211 14.48 -4.96 7.27
CA LEU A 211 13.23 -4.62 6.60
C LEU A 211 13.34 -4.88 5.08
N ASP A 212 12.70 -5.94 4.60
CA ASP A 212 12.72 -6.32 3.19
C ASP A 212 11.76 -5.45 2.38
N ASN A 213 12.31 -4.57 1.54
CA ASN A 213 11.52 -3.70 0.67
C ASN A 213 11.17 -4.43 -0.64
N ILE A 214 9.98 -5.01 -0.66
CA ILE A 214 9.48 -5.78 -1.79
C ILE A 214 8.86 -4.91 -2.89
N SER A 215 8.86 -3.58 -2.75
CA SER A 215 8.09 -2.67 -3.60
C SER A 215 8.52 -2.72 -5.07
N MET A 216 9.81 -2.96 -5.34
CA MET A 216 10.37 -3.04 -6.70
C MET A 216 10.82 -4.46 -7.08
N PHE A 217 10.37 -5.47 -6.35
CA PHE A 217 10.66 -6.87 -6.66
C PHE A 217 9.68 -7.38 -7.71
N ASP A 218 10.21 -7.98 -8.78
CA ASP A 218 9.43 -8.42 -9.94
C ASP A 218 8.30 -9.38 -9.55
N GLN A 219 8.58 -10.32 -8.64
CA GLN A 219 7.61 -11.30 -8.16
C GLN A 219 6.44 -10.70 -7.38
N TYR A 220 6.59 -9.49 -6.81
CA TYR A 220 5.54 -8.81 -6.04
C TYR A 220 4.96 -7.60 -6.79
N SER A 221 5.25 -7.45 -8.09
CA SER A 221 4.75 -6.33 -8.90
C SER A 221 3.23 -6.19 -8.84
N ALA A 222 2.49 -7.30 -9.00
CA ALA A 222 1.03 -7.35 -8.97
C ALA A 222 0.40 -7.68 -7.59
N ILE A 223 1.15 -7.57 -6.49
CA ILE A 223 0.61 -7.80 -5.13
C ILE A 223 -0.58 -6.89 -4.79
N CYS A 224 -0.57 -5.70 -5.37
CA CYS A 224 -1.62 -4.69 -5.30
C CYS A 224 -1.97 -4.26 -6.73
N GLY A 225 -3.22 -3.84 -6.95
CA GLY A 225 -3.77 -3.63 -8.28
C GLY A 225 -4.28 -4.91 -8.95
N ILE A 226 -4.76 -4.78 -10.18
CA ILE A 226 -5.23 -5.91 -10.99
C ILE A 226 -4.26 -6.10 -12.14
N SER A 227 -3.64 -7.26 -12.28
CA SER A 227 -2.78 -7.50 -13.43
C SER A 227 -3.60 -7.76 -14.69
N LYS A 228 -3.01 -7.56 -15.85
CA LYS A 228 -3.65 -7.88 -17.13
C LYS A 228 -4.11 -9.33 -17.20
N THR A 229 -3.33 -10.25 -16.65
CA THR A 229 -3.71 -11.67 -16.56
C THR A 229 -4.97 -11.85 -15.72
N GLU A 230 -5.05 -11.19 -14.56
CA GLU A 230 -6.20 -11.27 -13.65
C GLU A 230 -7.46 -10.64 -14.27
N LEU A 231 -7.30 -9.54 -15.01
CA LEU A 231 -8.39 -8.93 -15.76
C LEU A 231 -8.99 -9.90 -16.78
N LEU A 232 -8.13 -10.61 -17.53
CA LEU A 232 -8.53 -11.53 -18.60
C LEU A 232 -9.01 -12.90 -18.09
N THR A 233 -8.75 -13.23 -16.82
CA THR A 233 -9.09 -14.52 -16.21
C THR A 233 -10.13 -14.35 -15.10
N ALA A 234 -9.71 -13.93 -13.91
CA ALA A 234 -10.57 -13.79 -12.73
C ALA A 234 -11.72 -12.79 -12.95
N MET A 235 -11.47 -11.70 -13.69
CA MET A 235 -12.46 -10.66 -13.96
C MET A 235 -13.10 -10.74 -15.35
N LYS A 236 -12.86 -11.84 -16.09
CA LYS A 236 -13.40 -12.02 -17.44
C LYS A 236 -14.92 -11.79 -17.52
N PRO A 237 -15.75 -12.35 -16.62
CA PRO A 237 -17.19 -12.14 -16.74
C PRO A 237 -17.60 -10.70 -16.40
N ASP A 238 -16.82 -9.96 -15.59
CA ASP A 238 -17.07 -8.55 -15.30
C ASP A 238 -16.85 -7.68 -16.54
N VAL A 239 -15.77 -7.98 -17.29
CA VAL A 239 -15.46 -7.30 -18.54
C VAL A 239 -16.49 -7.63 -19.62
N GLU A 240 -16.97 -8.88 -19.72
CA GLU A 240 -18.04 -9.26 -20.64
C GLU A 240 -19.37 -8.53 -20.34
N LEU A 241 -19.71 -8.36 -19.05
CA LEU A 241 -20.87 -7.60 -18.64
C LEU A 241 -20.75 -6.11 -18.99
N LEU A 242 -19.57 -5.52 -18.82
CA LEU A 242 -19.28 -4.15 -19.23
C LEU A 242 -19.40 -4.02 -20.76
N ALA A 243 -18.79 -4.94 -21.51
CA ALA A 243 -18.82 -4.95 -22.98
C ALA A 243 -20.26 -4.98 -23.51
N LYS A 244 -21.10 -5.88 -22.95
CA LYS A 244 -22.53 -5.95 -23.26
C LYS A 244 -23.26 -4.64 -22.96
N SER A 245 -22.92 -3.97 -21.85
CA SER A 245 -23.53 -2.68 -21.48
C SER A 245 -23.11 -1.53 -22.39
N LEU A 246 -21.89 -1.56 -22.91
CA LEU A 246 -21.33 -0.53 -23.80
C LEU A 246 -21.63 -0.80 -25.28
N GLY A 247 -22.19 -1.96 -25.62
CA GLY A 247 -22.41 -2.38 -27.01
C GLY A 247 -21.10 -2.66 -27.75
N LYS A 248 -20.06 -3.11 -27.02
CA LYS A 248 -18.72 -3.40 -27.54
C LYS A 248 -18.39 -4.89 -27.45
N THR A 249 -17.40 -5.33 -28.21
CA THR A 249 -16.80 -6.65 -28.03
C THR A 249 -15.95 -6.71 -26.76
N PHE A 250 -15.64 -7.92 -26.31
CA PHE A 250 -14.72 -8.13 -25.18
C PHE A 250 -13.36 -7.47 -25.45
N ASP A 251 -12.78 -7.70 -26.64
CA ASP A 251 -11.45 -7.18 -26.99
C ASP A 251 -11.42 -5.65 -27.08
N GLU A 252 -12.45 -5.02 -27.65
CA GLU A 252 -12.58 -3.55 -27.67
C GLU A 252 -12.68 -2.97 -26.25
N THR A 253 -13.43 -3.65 -25.37
CA THR A 253 -13.60 -3.21 -23.97
C THR A 253 -12.29 -3.36 -23.20
N VAL A 254 -11.56 -4.47 -23.38
CA VAL A 254 -10.23 -4.66 -22.80
C VAL A 254 -9.27 -3.58 -23.30
N ALA A 255 -9.25 -3.29 -24.60
CA ALA A 255 -8.38 -2.26 -25.16
C ALA A 255 -8.68 -0.86 -24.59
N GLU A 256 -9.95 -0.53 -24.41
CA GLU A 256 -10.37 0.74 -23.84
C GLU A 256 -10.02 0.84 -22.35
N LEU A 257 -10.29 -0.21 -21.56
CA LEU A 257 -9.87 -0.30 -20.15
C LEU A 257 -8.35 -0.19 -20.03
N SER A 258 -7.59 -0.86 -20.90
CA SER A 258 -6.14 -0.76 -20.95
C SER A 258 -5.69 0.68 -21.20
N SER A 259 -6.29 1.36 -22.18
CA SER A 259 -5.91 2.74 -22.48
C SER A 259 -6.14 3.72 -21.32
N TYR A 260 -7.14 3.45 -20.47
CA TYR A 260 -7.55 4.34 -19.39
C TYR A 260 -6.93 4.01 -18.04
N TYR A 261 -6.75 2.73 -17.70
CA TYR A 261 -6.46 2.31 -16.32
C TYR A 261 -5.19 1.46 -16.16
N ASP A 262 -4.61 0.95 -17.25
CA ASP A 262 -3.39 0.13 -17.25
C ASP A 262 -2.12 1.00 -17.23
N GLY A 263 -0.95 0.37 -17.33
CA GLY A 263 0.33 1.02 -17.57
C GLY A 263 1.15 1.25 -16.31
N TYR A 264 0.76 0.70 -15.16
CA TYR A 264 1.57 0.76 -13.95
C TYR A 264 2.58 -0.38 -13.91
N HIS A 265 3.87 -0.04 -13.89
CA HIS A 265 4.98 -0.97 -13.72
C HIS A 265 5.73 -0.60 -12.44
N PHE A 266 5.84 -1.55 -11.51
CA PHE A 266 6.45 -1.31 -10.21
C PHE A 266 7.91 -1.76 -10.11
N SER A 267 8.41 -2.44 -11.13
CA SER A 267 9.75 -3.02 -11.18
C SER A 267 10.22 -3.14 -12.63
N LYS A 268 11.49 -3.54 -12.81
CA LYS A 268 12.13 -3.72 -14.12
C LYS A 268 11.43 -4.76 -15.03
N LYS A 269 10.82 -5.80 -14.45
CA LYS A 269 10.05 -6.83 -15.16
C LYS A 269 8.66 -6.97 -14.52
N SER A 270 8.00 -5.84 -14.30
CA SER A 270 6.64 -5.80 -13.79
C SER A 270 5.65 -6.32 -14.83
N GLU A 271 4.60 -7.00 -14.38
CA GLU A 271 3.39 -7.15 -15.18
C GLU A 271 2.73 -5.79 -15.41
N ASP A 272 1.91 -5.71 -16.46
CA ASP A 272 0.95 -4.62 -16.68
C ASP A 272 -0.09 -4.65 -15.54
N VAL A 273 -0.09 -3.61 -14.70
CA VAL A 273 -1.03 -3.47 -13.58
C VAL A 273 -2.00 -2.33 -13.83
N PHE A 274 -3.28 -2.62 -13.61
CA PHE A 274 -4.38 -1.68 -13.67
C PHE A 274 -4.61 -1.03 -12.30
N ASN A 275 -4.99 0.25 -12.32
CA ASN A 275 -5.50 0.95 -11.15
C ASN A 275 -6.82 0.29 -10.69
N PRO A 276 -6.86 -0.38 -9.53
CA PRO A 276 -8.01 -1.17 -9.13
C PRO A 276 -9.21 -0.28 -8.78
N PHE A 277 -9.00 0.93 -8.28
CA PHE A 277 -10.09 1.83 -7.93
C PHE A 277 -10.84 2.32 -9.18
N SER A 278 -10.11 2.79 -10.19
CA SER A 278 -10.74 3.25 -11.43
C SER A 278 -11.42 2.10 -12.17
N LEU A 279 -10.74 0.95 -12.27
CA LEU A 279 -11.28 -0.24 -12.92
C LEU A 279 -12.57 -0.74 -12.26
N VAL A 280 -12.58 -0.95 -10.94
CA VAL A 280 -13.76 -1.46 -10.21
C VAL A 280 -14.89 -0.44 -10.24
N LYS A 281 -14.58 0.87 -10.21
CA LYS A 281 -15.60 1.92 -10.36
C LYS A 281 -16.22 1.91 -11.76
N ALA A 282 -15.42 1.72 -12.81
CA ALA A 282 -15.89 1.61 -14.19
C ALA A 282 -16.80 0.41 -14.41
N LEU A 283 -16.44 -0.75 -13.86
CA LEU A 283 -17.25 -1.96 -13.91
C LEU A 283 -18.60 -1.77 -13.18
N ARG A 284 -18.58 -1.06 -12.04
CA ARG A 284 -19.80 -0.77 -11.28
C ARG A 284 -20.71 0.26 -11.95
N SER A 285 -20.15 1.36 -12.45
CA SER A 285 -20.90 2.44 -13.12
C SER A 285 -21.31 2.07 -14.54
N LYS A 286 -20.66 1.05 -15.12
CA LYS A 286 -20.76 0.68 -16.54
C LYS A 286 -20.32 1.81 -17.46
N GLU A 287 -19.34 2.59 -17.03
CA GLU A 287 -18.82 3.76 -17.73
C GLU A 287 -17.30 3.84 -17.54
N ILE A 288 -16.56 4.12 -18.61
CA ILE A 288 -15.11 4.36 -18.55
C ILE A 288 -14.87 5.87 -18.47
N ALA A 289 -14.43 6.34 -17.30
CA ALA A 289 -14.17 7.74 -17.02
C ALA A 289 -12.96 7.94 -16.09
N ALA A 290 -12.56 9.20 -15.87
CA ALA A 290 -11.50 9.55 -14.92
C ALA A 290 -12.02 9.52 -13.48
N TYR A 291 -11.69 8.46 -12.75
CA TYR A 291 -12.18 8.16 -11.41
C TYR A 291 -11.16 8.36 -10.29
N TRP A 292 -9.90 8.05 -10.54
CA TRP A 292 -8.79 8.25 -9.60
C TRP A 292 -8.44 9.74 -9.50
N PHE A 293 -8.32 10.44 -10.64
CA PHE A 293 -7.98 11.87 -10.62
C PHE A 293 -9.12 12.76 -10.07
N SER A 294 -10.38 12.45 -10.40
CA SER A 294 -11.56 13.17 -9.89
C SER A 294 -11.75 13.06 -8.37
N SER A 295 -10.95 12.24 -7.70
CA SER A 295 -11.00 12.05 -6.26
C SER A 295 -10.11 13.00 -5.45
N GLY A 296 -9.45 13.94 -6.14
CA GLY A 296 -8.62 14.99 -5.58
C GLY A 296 -7.14 14.65 -5.59
N THR A 297 -6.34 15.54 -6.18
CA THR A 297 -4.88 15.52 -6.10
C THR A 297 -4.44 15.93 -4.69
N PRO A 298 -3.63 15.12 -3.99
CA PRO A 298 -3.13 15.48 -2.67
C PRO A 298 -2.31 16.78 -2.69
N ALA A 299 -2.49 17.63 -1.68
CA ALA A 299 -1.80 18.92 -1.57
C ALA A 299 -0.27 18.78 -1.59
N TYR A 300 0.28 17.70 -1.00
CA TYR A 300 1.71 17.46 -1.00
C TYR A 300 2.30 17.34 -2.41
N ILE A 301 1.59 16.76 -3.39
CA ILE A 301 2.06 16.65 -4.78
C ILE A 301 2.17 18.05 -5.41
N ILE A 302 1.16 18.89 -5.18
CA ILE A 302 1.12 20.26 -5.68
C ILE A 302 2.31 21.05 -5.12
N ASN A 303 2.53 20.96 -3.81
CA ASN A 303 3.59 21.70 -3.15
C ASN A 303 4.98 21.18 -3.55
N THR A 304 5.14 19.87 -3.78
CA THR A 304 6.40 19.31 -4.31
C THR A 304 6.67 19.79 -5.74
N LEU A 305 5.67 19.76 -6.64
CA LEU A 305 5.83 20.25 -8.02
C LEU A 305 6.27 21.72 -8.04
N ARG A 306 5.64 22.56 -7.21
CA ARG A 306 6.03 23.98 -7.04
C ARG A 306 7.45 24.13 -6.52
N LYS A 307 7.83 23.42 -5.45
CA LYS A 307 9.16 23.49 -4.84
C LYS A 307 10.28 23.13 -5.83
N HIS A 308 10.08 22.09 -6.64
CA HIS A 308 11.07 21.63 -7.60
C HIS A 308 10.94 22.28 -8.99
N HIS A 309 10.06 23.26 -9.16
CA HIS A 309 9.83 23.98 -10.41
C HIS A 309 9.60 23.04 -11.62
N VAL A 310 8.87 21.94 -11.39
CA VAL A 310 8.62 20.94 -12.43
C VAL A 310 7.34 21.29 -13.17
N GLY A 311 7.47 21.74 -14.42
CA GLY A 311 6.34 21.92 -15.33
C GLY A 311 5.76 20.57 -15.77
N VAL A 312 4.44 20.45 -15.82
CA VAL A 312 3.74 19.20 -16.17
C VAL A 312 4.12 18.66 -17.56
N MET A 313 4.41 19.57 -18.50
CA MET A 313 4.84 19.22 -19.86
C MET A 313 6.31 18.76 -19.93
N ASP A 314 7.11 19.05 -18.91
CA ASP A 314 8.53 18.68 -18.87
C ASP A 314 8.77 17.30 -18.25
N ILE A 315 7.71 16.55 -17.92
CA ILE A 315 7.82 15.29 -17.16
C ILE A 315 7.95 14.08 -18.08
N GLU A 316 7.47 14.18 -19.33
CA GLU A 316 7.45 13.05 -20.27
C GLU A 316 8.87 12.58 -20.61
N GLN A 317 9.06 11.25 -20.62
CA GLN A 317 10.28 10.56 -21.06
C GLN A 317 11.55 10.88 -20.25
N LYS A 318 11.43 11.38 -19.02
CA LYS A 318 12.59 11.67 -18.16
C LYS A 318 13.20 10.41 -17.55
N SER A 319 14.53 10.40 -17.51
CA SER A 319 15.32 9.35 -16.89
C SER A 319 15.66 9.68 -15.44
N VAL A 320 15.57 8.69 -14.57
CA VAL A 320 15.86 8.77 -13.13
C VAL A 320 16.77 7.60 -12.77
N GLY A 321 17.82 7.84 -12.00
CA GLY A 321 18.70 6.78 -11.51
C GLY A 321 17.96 5.86 -10.53
N VAL A 322 18.34 4.59 -10.46
CA VAL A 322 17.78 3.65 -9.46
C VAL A 322 18.01 4.19 -8.04
N ASP A 323 19.16 4.81 -7.78
CA ASP A 323 19.51 5.35 -6.47
C ASP A 323 18.68 6.58 -6.07
N ASP A 324 18.06 7.29 -7.03
CA ASP A 324 17.21 8.46 -6.75
C ASP A 324 15.91 8.08 -6.01
N PHE A 325 15.53 6.80 -6.05
CA PHE A 325 14.40 6.28 -5.27
C PHE A 325 14.76 6.03 -3.80
N ASP A 326 16.06 6.06 -3.47
CA ASP A 326 16.63 5.69 -2.17
C ASP A 326 17.29 6.89 -1.46
N VAL A 327 16.75 8.09 -1.69
CA VAL A 327 17.25 9.35 -1.13
C VAL A 327 16.28 9.88 -0.07
N SER A 328 16.77 10.45 1.03
CA SER A 328 15.88 11.05 2.05
C SER A 328 15.17 12.31 1.50
N PRO A 329 13.95 12.66 1.96
CA PRO A 329 13.20 13.80 1.41
C PRO A 329 13.96 15.12 1.37
N GLU A 330 14.86 15.34 2.33
CA GLU A 330 15.66 16.56 2.47
C GLU A 330 16.80 16.66 1.46
N GLN A 331 17.20 15.54 0.86
CA GLN A 331 18.27 15.42 -0.12
C GLN A 331 17.75 15.30 -1.56
N MET A 332 16.43 15.27 -1.74
CA MET A 332 15.80 15.14 -3.05
C MET A 332 16.13 16.36 -3.93
N THR A 333 16.63 16.09 -5.13
CA THR A 333 16.90 17.09 -6.16
C THR A 333 15.78 17.16 -7.21
N SER A 334 14.91 16.15 -7.26
CA SER A 334 13.87 15.99 -8.27
C SER A 334 12.56 15.50 -7.67
N ALA A 335 11.42 15.94 -8.23
CA ALA A 335 10.09 15.45 -7.87
C ALA A 335 9.74 14.11 -8.52
N LEU A 336 10.49 13.66 -9.53
CA LEU A 336 10.14 12.48 -10.35
C LEU A 336 10.00 11.18 -9.53
N PRO A 337 10.91 10.85 -8.59
CA PRO A 337 10.74 9.70 -7.71
C PRO A 337 9.45 9.75 -6.89
N LEU A 338 9.05 10.93 -6.39
CA LEU A 338 7.81 11.09 -5.62
C LEU A 338 6.58 10.91 -6.50
N LEU A 339 6.60 11.48 -7.71
CA LEU A 339 5.52 11.33 -8.69
C LEU A 339 5.32 9.86 -9.10
N TYR A 340 6.40 9.10 -9.24
CA TYR A 340 6.31 7.65 -9.45
C TYR A 340 5.67 6.93 -8.26
N GLN A 341 6.19 7.14 -7.04
CA GLN A 341 5.69 6.46 -5.83
C GLN A 341 4.22 6.78 -5.53
N SER A 342 3.78 7.98 -5.91
CA SER A 342 2.39 8.43 -5.78
C SER A 342 1.47 8.03 -6.94
N GLY A 343 2.01 7.41 -7.99
CA GLY A 343 1.24 6.85 -9.12
C GLY A 343 0.92 7.84 -10.23
N TYR A 344 1.55 9.01 -10.25
CA TYR A 344 1.46 9.95 -11.37
C TYR A 344 2.41 9.58 -12.51
N LEU A 345 3.50 8.88 -12.20
CA LEU A 345 4.41 8.30 -13.18
C LEU A 345 4.55 6.79 -12.98
N THR A 346 5.00 6.13 -14.03
CA THR A 346 5.27 4.70 -14.09
C THR A 346 6.63 4.45 -14.75
N ILE A 347 7.20 3.27 -14.53
CA ILE A 347 8.36 2.82 -15.31
C ILE A 347 7.89 2.44 -16.71
N LYS A 348 8.51 3.01 -17.75
CA LYS A 348 8.30 2.59 -19.15
C LYS A 348 9.44 1.72 -19.66
N LYS A 349 10.67 2.01 -19.25
CA LYS A 349 11.87 1.26 -19.63
C LYS A 349 12.90 1.27 -18.51
N TYR A 350 13.70 0.22 -18.44
CA TYR A 350 14.88 0.13 -17.58
C TYR A 350 16.13 0.01 -18.44
N ASN A 351 17.13 0.86 -18.17
CA ASN A 351 18.44 0.79 -18.80
C ASN A 351 19.45 0.15 -17.83
N PRO A 352 19.88 -1.10 -18.09
CA PRO A 352 20.81 -1.81 -17.20
C PRO A 352 22.23 -1.24 -17.22
N ILE A 353 22.64 -0.53 -18.29
CA ILE A 353 23.99 0.06 -18.39
C ILE A 353 24.08 1.30 -17.51
N LEU A 354 23.06 2.16 -17.57
CA LEU A 354 23.01 3.41 -16.80
C LEU A 354 22.39 3.24 -15.41
N GLN A 355 21.89 2.04 -15.08
CA GLN A 355 21.11 1.79 -13.85
C GLN A 355 20.02 2.85 -13.66
N SER A 356 19.22 3.08 -14.70
CA SER A 356 18.21 4.14 -14.72
C SER A 356 16.87 3.66 -15.27
N TYR A 357 15.80 4.27 -14.78
CA TYR A 357 14.44 4.09 -15.25
C TYR A 357 14.01 5.28 -16.09
N GLN A 358 13.35 5.00 -17.21
CA GLN A 358 12.62 6.00 -17.97
C GLN A 358 11.18 6.04 -17.44
N LEU A 359 10.76 7.22 -16.99
CA LEU A 359 9.44 7.45 -16.42
C LEU A 359 8.52 8.20 -17.39
N ASP A 360 7.23 7.89 -17.33
CA ASP A 360 6.18 8.60 -18.08
C ASP A 360 4.82 8.40 -17.39
N TYR A 361 3.77 9.03 -17.90
CA TYR A 361 2.40 8.79 -17.44
C TYR A 361 1.97 7.33 -17.66
N PRO A 362 1.27 6.71 -16.69
CA PRO A 362 0.81 5.34 -16.82
C PRO A 362 -0.19 5.18 -17.97
N ASN A 363 -1.21 6.06 -18.00
CA ASN A 363 -2.36 5.96 -18.89
C ASN A 363 -2.98 7.32 -19.20
N LYS A 364 -4.04 7.29 -20.04
CA LYS A 364 -4.81 8.47 -20.44
C LYS A 364 -5.45 9.18 -19.24
N GLU A 365 -5.95 8.44 -18.25
CA GLU A 365 -6.59 9.03 -17.06
C GLU A 365 -5.65 10.01 -16.35
N VAL A 366 -4.43 9.55 -16.03
CA VAL A 366 -3.45 10.37 -15.31
C VAL A 366 -2.94 11.51 -16.19
N ARG A 367 -2.64 11.24 -17.47
CA ARG A 367 -2.15 12.27 -18.40
C ARG A 367 -3.14 13.42 -18.55
N VAL A 368 -4.41 13.10 -18.82
CA VAL A 368 -5.48 14.09 -18.97
C VAL A 368 -5.68 14.86 -17.66
N GLY A 369 -5.69 14.16 -16.52
CA GLY A 369 -5.80 14.79 -15.21
C GLY A 369 -4.70 15.83 -14.97
N MET A 370 -3.44 15.47 -15.24
CA MET A 370 -2.28 16.35 -15.03
C MET A 370 -2.25 17.54 -16.00
N VAL A 371 -2.69 17.37 -17.25
CA VAL A 371 -2.74 18.48 -18.23
C VAL A 371 -3.83 19.51 -17.90
N HIS A 372 -4.92 19.09 -17.28
CA HIS A 372 -5.97 20.00 -16.81
C HIS A 372 -5.72 20.57 -15.41
N PHE A 373 -4.53 20.32 -14.85
CA PHE A 373 -4.13 20.70 -13.50
C PHE A 373 -3.44 22.06 -13.41
#